data_AF-A0A924SUB6-F1
#
_entry.id   AF-A0A924SUB6-F1
#
_cell.length_a   1.000
_cell.length_b   1.000
_cell.length_c   1.000
_cell.angle_alpha   90.00
_cell.angle_beta   90.00
_cell.angle_gamma   90.00
#
_symmetry.space_group_name_H-M   'P 1'
#
loop_
_entity.id
_entity.type
_entity.pdbx_description
1 polymer ?
#
loop_
_entity_poly.entity_id
_entity_poly.type
_entity_poly.pdbx_seq_one_letter_code
_entity_poly.pdbx_strand_id
1 'polypeptide(L)'
;MRAHPGFIGVLVIMGVCSARMARAETIAPSAPFYRDFTMKVRKVANFKVPVPGSADFSFHYELDQSTPLLPTFADPLLSDLPSVPPEPQGYFRKFWDKVLLKDGSYVQLGDQKIPLTCIFISGQDNRFLGVPNPLFPEYLIKVYLVANDYTCTGPVNPGWPATGSKKETWDTYIYYEVRDPTIMLPTEVKLRYRWAEYTGVLVDNGGGAPL
;
A
#
# COMPACT_ATOMS: atom_id res chain seq x y z
N MET A 1 76.32 24.22 41.76
CA MET A 1 75.67 23.77 40.52
C MET A 1 74.95 22.45 40.81
N ARG A 2 73.62 22.46 40.94
CA ARG A 2 72.79 21.25 41.05
C ARG A 2 71.69 21.37 40.01
N ALA A 3 71.67 20.42 39.08
CA ALA A 3 70.66 20.33 38.03
C ALA A 3 69.39 19.68 38.60
N HIS A 4 68.24 20.31 38.40
CA HIS A 4 66.94 19.71 38.67
C HIS A 4 66.42 19.02 37.40
N PRO A 5 65.93 17.78 37.48
CA PRO A 5 65.34 17.09 36.33
C PRO A 5 63.92 17.61 36.10
N GLY A 6 63.59 17.79 34.82
CA GLY A 6 62.31 18.30 34.35
C GLY A 6 61.15 17.33 34.59
N PHE A 7 60.01 17.91 34.95
CA PHE A 7 58.73 17.23 35.06
C PHE A 7 57.92 17.58 33.80
N ILE A 8 57.92 16.69 32.80
CA ILE A 8 57.06 16.80 31.62
C ILE A 8 55.70 16.22 32.01
N GLY A 9 54.78 17.08 32.42
CA GLY A 9 53.38 16.72 32.62
C GLY A 9 52.69 16.53 31.28
N VAL A 10 52.44 15.28 30.88
CA VAL A 10 51.59 14.95 29.74
C VAL A 10 50.13 15.15 30.16
N LEU A 11 49.50 16.22 29.67
CA LEU A 11 48.07 16.49 29.85
C LEU A 11 47.28 15.58 28.90
N VAL A 12 46.74 14.47 29.42
CA VAL A 12 45.80 13.62 28.70
C VAL A 12 44.43 14.27 28.74
N ILE A 13 44.08 15.02 27.69
CA ILE A 13 42.71 15.50 27.48
C ILE A 13 41.87 14.27 27.10
N MET A 14 41.20 13.66 28.08
CA MET A 14 40.13 12.70 27.82
C MET A 14 38.96 13.46 27.21
N GLY A 15 38.99 13.61 25.88
CA GLY A 15 37.83 13.98 25.10
C GLY A 15 36.80 12.87 25.23
N VAL A 16 35.86 13.02 26.16
CA VAL A 16 34.63 12.21 26.19
C VAL A 16 33.86 12.59 24.93
N CYS A 17 34.12 11.86 23.84
CA CYS A 17 33.26 11.82 22.67
C CYS A 17 31.91 11.29 23.14
N SER A 18 31.06 12.18 23.64
CA SER A 18 29.64 11.94 23.76
C SER A 18 29.12 11.74 22.36
N ALA A 19 29.15 10.50 21.89
CA ALA A 19 28.36 10.06 20.76
C ALA A 19 26.89 10.21 21.17
N ARG A 20 26.38 11.43 21.06
CA ARG A 20 24.95 11.65 20.96
C ARG A 20 24.56 10.96 19.68
N MET A 21 24.07 9.73 19.79
CA MET A 21 23.31 9.12 18.71
C MET A 21 22.16 10.08 18.43
N ALA A 22 22.31 10.89 17.40
CA ALA A 22 21.21 11.63 16.81
C ALA A 22 20.24 10.56 16.31
N ARG A 23 19.27 10.17 17.15
CA ARG A 23 18.05 9.56 16.67
C ARG A 23 17.42 10.63 15.79
N ALA A 24 17.53 10.46 14.47
CA ALA A 24 16.78 11.29 13.54
C ALA A 24 15.32 11.19 13.96
N GLU A 25 14.74 12.30 14.43
CA GLU A 25 13.31 12.40 14.64
C GLU A 25 12.67 12.16 13.27
N THR A 26 12.00 11.03 13.12
CA THR A 26 11.23 10.73 11.93
C THR A 26 10.04 11.69 11.91
N ILE A 27 10.15 12.75 11.10
CA ILE A 27 9.03 13.67 10.86
C ILE A 27 7.90 12.85 10.26
N ALA A 28 6.77 12.80 10.97
CA ALA A 28 5.62 12.01 10.53
C ALA A 28 5.05 12.60 9.23
N PRO A 29 4.92 11.82 8.14
CA PRO A 29 4.46 12.35 6.87
C PRO A 29 3.03 12.90 6.93
N SER A 30 2.77 13.90 6.10
CA SER A 30 1.44 14.49 5.92
C SER A 30 0.55 13.64 5.03
N ALA A 31 -0.74 13.97 4.95
CA ALA A 31 -1.70 13.24 4.13
C ALA A 31 -1.30 13.17 2.62
N PRO A 32 -0.76 14.23 1.98
CA PRO A 32 -0.26 14.15 0.60
C PRO A 32 0.79 13.07 0.35
N PHE A 33 1.67 12.79 1.31
CA PHE A 33 2.65 11.71 1.19
C PHE A 33 1.97 10.34 1.03
N TYR A 34 0.87 10.10 1.76
CA TYR A 34 0.13 8.84 1.67
C TYR A 34 -0.74 8.78 0.40
N ARG A 35 -1.22 9.93 -0.11
CA ARG A 35 -1.92 10.03 -1.39
C ARG A 35 -1.03 9.57 -2.55
N ASP A 36 0.27 9.89 -2.51
CA ASP A 36 1.21 9.46 -3.55
C ASP A 36 1.27 7.93 -3.70
N PHE A 37 1.03 7.16 -2.62
CA PHE A 37 0.94 5.70 -2.73
C PHE A 37 -0.24 5.25 -3.59
N THR A 38 -1.40 5.90 -3.44
CA THR A 38 -2.57 5.66 -4.29
C THR A 38 -2.27 6.03 -5.72
N MET A 39 -1.59 7.15 -5.95
CA MET A 39 -1.25 7.60 -7.31
C MET A 39 -0.22 6.70 -8.01
N LYS A 40 0.61 5.97 -7.25
CA LYS A 40 1.58 4.98 -7.76
C LYS A 40 0.99 3.58 -7.97
N VAL A 41 -0.28 3.37 -7.67
CA VAL A 41 -0.96 2.12 -8.04
C VAL A 41 -0.82 1.94 -9.54
N ARG A 42 -0.31 0.77 -9.94
CA ARG A 42 -0.10 0.41 -11.35
C ARG A 42 -1.38 0.66 -12.12
N LYS A 43 -1.25 1.28 -13.30
CA LYS A 43 -2.40 1.55 -14.18
C LYS A 43 -2.83 0.32 -14.96
N VAL A 44 -1.88 -0.58 -15.24
CA VAL A 44 -2.11 -1.83 -15.96
C VAL A 44 -1.39 -2.95 -15.22
N ALA A 45 -2.07 -4.07 -15.03
CA ALA A 45 -1.42 -5.29 -14.53
C ALA A 45 -2.12 -6.53 -15.03
N ASN A 46 -1.33 -7.58 -15.23
CA ASN A 46 -1.78 -8.91 -15.63
C ASN A 46 -1.51 -9.89 -14.50
N PHE A 47 -2.46 -10.75 -14.22
CA PHE A 47 -2.35 -11.76 -13.17
C PHE A 47 -2.77 -13.11 -13.70
N LYS A 48 -2.21 -14.13 -13.06
CA LYS A 48 -2.48 -15.53 -13.34
C LYS A 48 -2.90 -16.22 -12.04
N VAL A 49 -3.98 -16.99 -12.10
CA VAL A 49 -4.49 -17.84 -11.03
C VAL A 49 -4.08 -19.27 -11.38
N PRO A 50 -3.12 -19.86 -10.66
CA PRO A 50 -2.75 -21.26 -10.87
C PRO A 50 -3.87 -22.16 -10.35
N VAL A 51 -4.44 -23.00 -11.21
CA VAL A 51 -5.49 -23.95 -10.83
C VAL A 51 -4.99 -25.39 -11.03
N PRO A 52 -4.77 -26.16 -9.95
CA PRO A 52 -4.26 -27.53 -10.06
C PRO A 52 -5.16 -28.41 -10.95
N GLY A 53 -4.58 -29.04 -11.97
CA GLY A 53 -5.29 -30.00 -12.83
C GLY A 53 -6.16 -29.37 -13.92
N SER A 54 -6.11 -28.05 -14.12
CA SER A 54 -6.80 -27.38 -15.23
C SER A 54 -5.92 -26.31 -15.87
N ALA A 55 -6.37 -25.72 -16.98
CA ALA A 55 -5.68 -24.58 -17.58
C ALA A 55 -5.72 -23.38 -16.62
N ASP A 56 -4.62 -22.63 -16.60
CA ASP A 56 -4.51 -21.46 -15.75
C ASP A 56 -5.54 -20.40 -16.16
N PHE A 57 -6.14 -19.76 -15.17
CA PHE A 57 -7.04 -18.63 -15.37
C PHE A 57 -6.23 -17.33 -15.29
N SER A 58 -6.52 -16.35 -16.14
CA SER A 58 -5.84 -15.05 -16.12
C SER A 58 -6.83 -13.91 -16.05
N PHE A 59 -6.42 -12.83 -15.41
CA PHE A 59 -7.16 -11.58 -15.39
C PHE A 59 -6.23 -10.39 -15.58
N HIS A 60 -6.72 -9.33 -16.19
CA HIS A 60 -5.99 -8.09 -16.34
C HIS A 60 -6.86 -6.92 -15.92
N TYR A 61 -6.25 -5.82 -15.50
CA TYR A 61 -6.97 -4.56 -15.35
C TYR A 61 -6.24 -3.45 -16.08
N GLU A 62 -7.01 -2.44 -16.46
CA GLU A 62 -6.54 -1.15 -16.92
C GLU A 62 -7.37 -0.07 -16.23
N LEU A 63 -6.69 0.93 -15.66
CA LEU A 63 -7.35 1.99 -14.93
C LEU A 63 -6.73 3.36 -15.23
N ASP A 64 -7.55 4.39 -15.09
CA ASP A 64 -7.09 5.77 -15.02
C ASP A 64 -7.75 6.47 -13.85
N GLN A 65 -6.97 7.20 -13.07
CA GLN A 65 -7.42 7.85 -11.85
C GLN A 65 -8.08 9.18 -12.20
N SER A 66 -9.22 9.47 -11.60
CA SER A 66 -9.87 10.77 -11.70
C SER A 66 -9.40 11.70 -10.58
N THR A 67 -9.64 13.00 -10.73
CA THR A 67 -9.48 13.95 -9.63
C THR A 67 -10.51 13.65 -8.53
N PRO A 68 -10.15 13.70 -7.23
CA PRO A 68 -11.09 13.48 -6.14
C PRO A 68 -12.29 14.43 -6.27
N LEU A 69 -13.48 13.87 -6.49
CA LEU A 69 -14.70 14.68 -6.71
C LEU A 69 -15.38 15.13 -5.43
N LEU A 70 -15.12 14.45 -4.31
CA LEU A 70 -15.79 14.71 -3.04
C LEU A 70 -14.82 15.31 -2.02
N PRO A 71 -15.19 16.42 -1.36
CA PRO A 71 -14.37 17.02 -0.29
C PRO A 71 -14.00 16.04 0.82
N THR A 72 -14.88 15.05 1.09
CA THR A 72 -14.67 13.99 2.08
C THR A 72 -13.49 13.07 1.76
N PHE A 73 -13.02 13.04 0.52
CA PHE A 73 -11.86 12.26 0.07
C PHE A 73 -10.76 13.16 -0.52
N ALA A 74 -10.77 14.45 -0.18
CA ALA A 74 -9.74 15.38 -0.64
C ALA A 74 -8.34 14.91 -0.16
N ASP A 75 -8.26 14.47 1.10
CA ASP A 75 -7.04 13.98 1.73
C ASP A 75 -7.22 12.57 2.34
N PRO A 76 -6.15 11.76 2.39
CA PRO A 76 -6.15 10.52 3.16
C PRO A 76 -6.49 10.74 4.65
N LEU A 77 -7.28 9.83 5.20
CA LEU A 77 -7.56 9.78 6.63
C LEU A 77 -6.38 9.15 7.36
N LEU A 78 -5.85 9.81 8.39
CA LEU A 78 -4.71 9.35 9.18
C LEU A 78 -5.14 9.05 10.62
N SER A 79 -4.61 7.98 11.21
CA SER A 79 -4.81 7.65 12.62
C SER A 79 -3.55 7.03 13.21
N ASP A 80 -3.05 7.64 14.28
CA ASP A 80 -1.93 7.11 15.06
C ASP A 80 -2.46 6.19 16.16
N LEU A 81 -1.94 4.95 16.19
CA LEU A 81 -2.35 3.93 17.13
C LEU A 81 -1.14 3.45 17.93
N PRO A 82 -1.24 3.37 19.28
CA PRO A 82 -0.15 2.85 20.08
C PRO A 82 0.11 1.39 19.73
N SER A 83 1.39 1.02 19.71
CA SER A 83 1.81 -0.38 19.69
C SER A 83 1.37 -1.07 20.99
N VAL A 84 0.77 -2.27 20.90
CA VAL A 84 0.28 -2.99 22.09
C VAL A 84 1.33 -4.04 22.49
N PRO A 85 1.69 -4.18 23.78
CA PRO A 85 2.66 -5.19 24.21
C PRO A 85 2.31 -6.61 23.70
N PRO A 86 3.31 -7.42 23.27
CA PRO A 86 4.75 -7.32 23.55
C PRO A 86 5.55 -6.49 22.53
N GLU A 87 4.89 -5.84 21.58
CA GLU A 87 5.52 -5.10 20.49
C GLU A 87 6.25 -3.84 21.00
N PRO A 88 7.26 -3.34 20.25
CA PRO A 88 8.13 -2.27 20.70
C PRO A 88 7.40 -0.97 21.05
N GLN A 89 8.03 -0.18 21.92
CA GLN A 89 7.51 1.13 22.37
C GLN A 89 7.46 2.12 21.20
N GLY A 90 6.26 2.57 20.86
CA GLY A 90 6.01 3.51 19.78
C GLY A 90 4.54 3.51 19.35
N TYR A 91 4.29 4.02 18.15
CA TYR A 91 2.99 3.94 17.50
C TYR A 91 3.18 3.47 16.06
N PHE A 92 2.10 3.11 15.40
CA PHE A 92 2.07 2.98 13.95
C PHE A 92 0.95 3.88 13.43
N ARG A 93 1.14 4.39 12.21
CA ARG A 93 0.14 5.24 11.57
C ARG A 93 -0.67 4.41 10.59
N LYS A 94 -1.97 4.30 10.82
CA LYS A 94 -2.91 3.83 9.80
C LYS A 94 -3.26 4.99 8.88
N PHE A 95 -3.42 4.68 7.60
CA PHE A 95 -3.95 5.61 6.63
C PHE A 95 -4.97 4.94 5.73
N TRP A 96 -5.98 5.70 5.33
CA TRP A 96 -7.00 5.27 4.39
C TRP A 96 -7.14 6.31 3.30
N ASP A 97 -7.18 5.86 2.06
CA ASP A 97 -7.37 6.72 0.91
C ASP A 97 -8.34 6.11 -0.07
N LYS A 98 -9.05 6.97 -0.81
CA LYS A 98 -10.01 6.57 -1.81
C LYS A 98 -9.94 7.51 -3.00
N VAL A 99 -9.71 6.95 -4.18
CA VAL A 99 -9.61 7.70 -5.43
C VAL A 99 -10.57 7.09 -6.44
N LEU A 100 -11.44 7.92 -7.01
CA LEU A 100 -12.37 7.50 -8.05
C LEU A 100 -11.62 7.24 -9.35
N LEU A 101 -12.09 6.27 -10.13
CA LEU A 101 -11.54 5.96 -11.44
C LEU A 101 -12.35 6.66 -12.53
N LYS A 102 -11.70 6.98 -13.65
CA LYS A 102 -12.38 7.50 -14.83
C LYS A 102 -13.14 6.39 -15.54
N ASP A 103 -14.19 6.80 -16.26
CA ASP A 103 -14.89 5.95 -17.20
C ASP A 103 -13.91 5.28 -18.17
N GLY A 104 -14.17 4.00 -18.44
CA GLY A 104 -13.28 3.17 -19.24
C GLY A 104 -12.31 2.33 -18.40
N SER A 105 -12.13 2.59 -17.10
CA SER A 105 -11.36 1.72 -16.19
C SER A 105 -12.06 0.38 -15.96
N TYR A 106 -11.33 -0.74 -15.99
CA TYR A 106 -11.93 -2.07 -15.98
C TYR A 106 -11.01 -3.18 -15.50
N VAL A 107 -11.62 -4.30 -15.13
CA VAL A 107 -10.98 -5.62 -15.04
C VAL A 107 -11.57 -6.53 -16.12
N GLN A 108 -10.71 -7.27 -16.80
CA GLN A 108 -11.09 -8.29 -17.77
C GLN A 108 -10.94 -9.68 -17.16
N LEU A 109 -12.02 -10.46 -17.20
CA LEU A 109 -12.08 -11.85 -16.77
C LEU A 109 -12.58 -12.70 -17.94
N GLY A 110 -11.69 -13.41 -18.64
CA GLY A 110 -12.04 -14.08 -19.90
C GLY A 110 -12.56 -13.08 -20.94
N ASP A 111 -13.80 -13.25 -21.40
CA ASP A 111 -14.46 -12.34 -22.35
C ASP A 111 -15.26 -11.21 -21.68
N GLN A 112 -15.30 -11.17 -20.34
CA GLN A 112 -16.08 -10.18 -19.60
C GLN A 112 -15.23 -8.97 -19.21
N LYS A 113 -15.68 -7.78 -19.63
CA LYS A 113 -15.13 -6.48 -19.21
C LYS A 113 -15.99 -5.90 -18.09
N ILE A 114 -15.45 -5.81 -16.88
CA ILE A 114 -16.17 -5.36 -15.69
C ILE A 114 -15.64 -3.96 -15.31
N PRO A 115 -16.50 -2.93 -15.24
CA PRO A 115 -16.06 -1.58 -14.93
C PRO A 115 -15.55 -1.47 -13.49
N LEU A 116 -14.37 -0.87 -13.33
CA LEU A 116 -13.82 -0.49 -12.02
C LEU A 116 -14.28 0.92 -11.67
N THR A 117 -14.53 1.15 -10.38
CA THR A 117 -15.16 2.40 -9.90
C THR A 117 -14.21 3.25 -9.06
N CYS A 118 -13.39 2.62 -8.22
CA CYS A 118 -12.46 3.32 -7.37
C CYS A 118 -11.30 2.43 -6.92
N ILE A 119 -10.25 3.10 -6.47
CA ILE A 119 -9.16 2.53 -5.69
C ILE A 119 -9.45 2.85 -4.23
N PHE A 120 -9.38 1.85 -3.38
CA PHE A 120 -9.37 2.02 -1.93
C PHE A 120 -8.05 1.49 -1.38
N ILE A 121 -7.35 2.31 -0.61
CA ILE A 121 -6.13 1.93 0.08
C ILE A 121 -6.38 1.93 1.58
N SER A 122 -5.93 0.85 2.24
CA SER A 122 -5.78 0.78 3.68
C SER A 122 -4.32 0.45 3.97
N GLY A 123 -3.59 1.40 4.53
CA GLY A 123 -2.18 1.24 4.82
C GLY A 123 -1.83 1.37 6.29
N GLN A 124 -0.66 0.84 6.63
CA GLN A 124 -0.03 0.96 7.94
C GLN A 124 1.44 1.31 7.75
N ASP A 125 1.89 2.40 8.38
CA ASP A 125 3.27 2.89 8.42
C ASP A 125 3.87 2.57 9.79
N ASN A 126 4.83 1.66 9.77
CA ASN A 126 5.47 1.06 10.94
C ASN A 126 6.77 1.75 11.33
N ARG A 127 7.22 2.78 10.61
CA ARG A 127 8.52 3.44 10.87
C ARG A 127 8.59 4.12 12.24
N PHE A 128 7.45 4.36 12.88
CA PHE A 128 7.34 4.96 14.21
C PHE A 128 7.36 3.95 15.37
N LEU A 129 7.49 2.64 15.07
CA LEU A 129 7.60 1.58 16.09
C LEU A 129 8.95 1.56 16.81
N GLY A 130 9.94 2.35 16.35
CA GLY A 130 11.21 2.54 17.05
C GLY A 130 12.18 1.35 17.01
N VAL A 131 11.79 0.22 16.42
CA VAL A 131 12.64 -0.97 16.23
C VAL A 131 12.58 -1.42 14.78
N PRO A 132 13.66 -1.24 14.00
CA PRO A 132 13.74 -1.82 12.66
C PRO A 132 13.78 -3.34 12.79
N ASN A 133 12.80 -4.04 12.24
CA ASN A 133 12.74 -5.49 12.24
C ASN A 133 12.47 -5.98 10.80
N PRO A 134 13.34 -6.80 10.20
CA PRO A 134 13.15 -7.27 8.83
C PRO A 134 11.88 -8.11 8.64
N LEU A 135 11.31 -8.68 9.71
CA LEU A 135 10.04 -9.40 9.68
C LEU A 135 8.82 -8.48 9.71
N PHE A 136 8.97 -7.23 10.15
CA PHE A 136 7.93 -6.22 10.17
C PHE A 136 8.23 -5.16 9.10
N PRO A 137 7.59 -5.24 7.92
CA PRO A 137 7.87 -4.29 6.86
C PRO A 137 7.54 -2.87 7.32
N GLU A 138 8.31 -1.89 6.83
CA GLU A 138 8.06 -0.47 7.14
C GLU A 138 6.67 -0.02 6.73
N TYR A 139 6.13 -0.61 5.66
CA TYR A 139 4.78 -0.38 5.21
C TYR A 139 4.03 -1.70 5.01
N LEU A 140 2.74 -1.64 5.28
CA LEU A 140 1.80 -2.67 4.88
C LEU A 140 0.62 -1.98 4.19
N ILE A 141 0.60 -2.01 2.87
CA ILE A 141 -0.37 -1.27 2.05
C ILE A 141 -1.30 -2.27 1.39
N LYS A 142 -2.58 -2.20 1.71
CA LYS A 142 -3.62 -3.02 1.09
C LYS A 142 -4.34 -2.20 0.05
N VAL A 143 -4.27 -2.62 -1.20
CA VAL A 143 -4.92 -1.97 -2.33
C VAL A 143 -6.12 -2.80 -2.75
N TYR A 144 -7.26 -2.12 -2.90
CA TYR A 144 -8.51 -2.69 -3.37
C TYR A 144 -8.95 -1.92 -4.62
N LEU A 145 -9.01 -2.61 -5.76
CA LEU A 145 -9.62 -2.11 -6.99
C LEU A 145 -11.05 -2.63 -7.03
N VAL A 146 -12.02 -1.75 -6.81
CA VAL A 146 -13.40 -2.18 -6.57
C VAL A 146 -14.25 -1.91 -7.80
N ALA A 147 -14.97 -2.95 -8.24
CA ALA A 147 -16.05 -2.81 -9.19
C ALA A 147 -17.37 -2.61 -8.43
N ASN A 148 -18.15 -1.62 -8.86
CA ASN A 148 -19.52 -1.41 -8.39
C ASN A 148 -19.66 -1.08 -6.89
N ASP A 149 -18.78 -0.25 -6.33
CA ASP A 149 -18.88 0.20 -4.93
C ASP A 149 -19.87 1.37 -4.77
N TYR A 150 -20.94 1.18 -3.98
CA TYR A 150 -21.92 2.23 -3.66
C TYR A 150 -21.28 3.52 -3.12
N THR A 151 -20.23 3.39 -2.32
CA THR A 151 -19.53 4.54 -1.72
C THR A 151 -18.69 5.31 -2.73
N CYS A 152 -18.49 4.77 -3.94
CA CYS A 152 -17.74 5.40 -5.02
C CYS A 152 -18.64 5.97 -6.12
N THR A 153 -19.76 5.31 -6.44
CA THR A 153 -20.64 5.71 -7.56
C THR A 153 -22.06 6.13 -7.14
N GLY A 154 -22.42 6.07 -5.86
CA GLY A 154 -23.80 6.31 -5.41
C GLY A 154 -24.70 5.08 -5.65
N PRO A 155 -26.05 5.22 -5.70
CA PRO A 155 -26.95 4.09 -5.86
C PRO A 155 -26.59 3.27 -7.10
N VAL A 156 -26.11 2.06 -6.82
CA VAL A 156 -25.58 1.03 -7.71
C VAL A 156 -26.33 0.96 -9.03
N ASN A 157 -25.58 0.82 -10.14
CA ASN A 157 -26.08 0.48 -11.46
C ASN A 157 -27.10 -0.67 -11.33
N PRO A 158 -28.41 -0.39 -11.30
CA PRO A 158 -29.40 -1.30 -10.73
C PRO A 158 -29.70 -2.49 -11.65
N GLY A 159 -28.93 -2.67 -12.72
CA GLY A 159 -28.99 -3.78 -13.65
C GLY A 159 -27.70 -4.59 -13.74
N TRP A 160 -26.76 -4.50 -12.79
CA TRP A 160 -25.54 -5.33 -12.80
C TRP A 160 -25.63 -6.54 -11.84
N PRO A 161 -25.18 -7.74 -12.26
CA PRO A 161 -24.88 -8.10 -13.64
C PRO A 161 -26.16 -8.12 -14.49
N ALA A 162 -26.06 -7.73 -15.77
CA ALA A 162 -27.21 -7.64 -16.69
C ALA A 162 -28.00 -8.97 -16.83
N THR A 163 -27.35 -10.08 -16.48
CA THR A 163 -27.86 -11.44 -16.59
C THR A 163 -28.03 -12.14 -15.24
N GLY A 164 -27.89 -11.44 -14.11
CA GLY A 164 -27.99 -12.02 -12.76
C GLY A 164 -29.43 -12.13 -12.25
N SER A 165 -29.74 -13.24 -11.57
CA SER A 165 -31.03 -13.42 -10.89
C SER A 165 -31.16 -12.63 -9.58
N LYS A 166 -30.06 -12.10 -9.05
CA LYS A 166 -30.01 -11.19 -7.90
C LYS A 166 -29.15 -9.97 -8.22
N LYS A 167 -29.63 -8.80 -7.81
CA LYS A 167 -28.88 -7.53 -7.84
C LYS A 167 -28.02 -7.49 -6.59
N GLU A 168 -26.70 -7.49 -6.74
CA GLU A 168 -25.73 -7.61 -5.65
C GLU A 168 -25.00 -6.28 -5.42
N THR A 169 -24.73 -5.96 -4.14
CA THR A 169 -24.28 -4.63 -3.71
C THR A 169 -22.76 -4.46 -3.68
N TRP A 170 -21.96 -5.54 -3.69
CA TRP A 170 -20.49 -5.52 -3.78
C TRP A 170 -19.91 -6.93 -3.93
N ASP A 171 -19.54 -7.30 -5.16
CA ASP A 171 -19.22 -8.70 -5.46
C ASP A 171 -17.87 -8.89 -6.15
N THR A 172 -17.27 -7.85 -6.74
CA THR A 172 -16.03 -8.00 -7.50
C THR A 172 -15.00 -6.96 -7.09
N TYR A 173 -13.84 -7.44 -6.62
CA TYR A 173 -12.67 -6.60 -6.37
C TYR A 173 -11.38 -7.36 -6.64
N ILE A 174 -10.34 -6.59 -6.94
CA ILE A 174 -8.96 -7.07 -6.93
C ILE A 174 -8.32 -6.53 -5.65
N TYR A 175 -7.81 -7.43 -4.83
CA TYR A 175 -7.03 -7.11 -3.65
C TYR A 175 -5.57 -7.44 -3.92
N TYR A 176 -4.66 -6.56 -3.49
CA TYR A 176 -3.28 -6.96 -3.31
C TYR A 176 -2.59 -6.18 -2.19
N GLU A 177 -1.59 -6.82 -1.61
CA GLU A 177 -0.76 -6.26 -0.56
C GLU A 177 0.58 -5.80 -1.11
N VAL A 178 1.03 -4.61 -0.73
CA VAL A 178 2.36 -4.06 -1.06
C VAL A 178 3.09 -3.81 0.25
N ARG A 179 4.32 -4.32 0.35
CA ARG A 179 5.19 -4.14 1.53
C ARG A 179 6.33 -3.15 1.31
N ASP A 180 6.66 -2.89 0.04
CA ASP A 180 7.64 -1.89 -0.37
C ASP A 180 6.98 -0.93 -1.38
N PRO A 181 6.65 0.30 -0.95
CA PRO A 181 6.01 1.28 -1.81
C PRO A 181 6.93 1.87 -2.89
N THR A 182 8.23 1.58 -2.85
CA THR A 182 9.20 2.07 -3.83
C THR A 182 9.01 1.36 -5.18
N ILE A 183 8.72 0.05 -5.13
CA ILE A 183 8.58 -0.80 -6.31
C ILE A 183 7.12 -1.20 -6.60
N MET A 184 6.21 -0.96 -5.64
CA MET A 184 4.77 -1.25 -5.76
C MET A 184 4.49 -2.66 -6.29
N LEU A 185 5.29 -3.65 -5.83
CA LEU A 185 5.12 -5.05 -6.18
C LEU A 185 4.16 -5.73 -5.19
N PRO A 186 3.15 -6.46 -5.70
CA PRO A 186 2.22 -7.16 -4.85
C PRO A 186 2.87 -8.41 -4.23
N THR A 187 2.72 -8.59 -2.93
CA THR A 187 3.16 -9.79 -2.18
C THR A 187 2.05 -10.82 -2.02
N GLU A 188 0.80 -10.37 -2.04
CA GLU A 188 -0.40 -11.21 -2.06
C GLU A 188 -1.35 -10.61 -3.09
N VAL A 189 -2.01 -11.45 -3.89
CA VAL A 189 -3.05 -11.01 -4.83
C VAL A 189 -4.25 -11.92 -4.70
N LYS A 190 -5.43 -11.31 -4.57
CA LYS A 190 -6.72 -12.01 -4.59
C LYS A 190 -7.65 -11.33 -5.59
N LEU A 191 -8.28 -12.13 -6.43
CA LEU A 191 -9.46 -11.72 -7.18
C LEU A 191 -10.67 -12.28 -6.45
N ARG A 192 -11.55 -11.42 -5.97
CA ARG A 192 -12.90 -11.84 -5.64
C ARG A 192 -13.78 -11.57 -6.83
N TYR A 193 -14.40 -12.60 -7.36
CA TYR A 193 -15.41 -12.49 -8.40
C TYR A 193 -16.68 -13.19 -7.89
N ARG A 194 -17.65 -12.37 -7.50
CA ARG A 194 -18.87 -12.77 -6.80
C ARG A 194 -18.56 -13.45 -5.46
N TRP A 195 -19.04 -14.67 -5.30
CA TRP A 195 -18.87 -15.52 -4.12
C TRP A 195 -17.57 -16.33 -4.15
N ALA A 196 -16.79 -16.26 -5.23
CA ALA A 196 -15.53 -16.98 -5.38
C ALA A 196 -14.34 -16.05 -5.16
N GLU A 197 -13.34 -16.54 -4.43
CA GLU A 197 -12.06 -15.89 -4.24
C GLU A 197 -10.96 -16.75 -4.86
N TYR A 198 -10.07 -16.11 -5.60
CA TYR A 198 -8.98 -16.74 -6.32
C TYR A 198 -7.67 -16.07 -5.94
N THR A 199 -6.67 -16.86 -5.55
CA THR A 199 -5.31 -16.36 -5.33
C THR A 199 -4.58 -16.26 -6.66
N GLY A 200 -4.08 -15.06 -6.98
CA GLY A 200 -3.32 -14.79 -8.19
C GLY A 200 -1.85 -14.53 -7.92
N VAL A 201 -1.07 -14.52 -9.00
CA VAL A 201 0.30 -14.00 -9.04
C VAL A 201 0.41 -12.97 -10.15
N LEU A 202 1.19 -11.91 -9.91
CA LEU A 202 1.49 -10.91 -10.93
C LEU A 202 2.32 -11.57 -12.04
N VAL A 203 1.93 -11.38 -13.29
CA VAL A 203 2.71 -11.80 -14.46
C VAL A 203 3.45 -10.59 -15.00
N ASP A 204 4.77 -10.60 -14.87
CA ASP A 204 5.64 -9.64 -15.53
C ASP A 204 5.90 -10.12 -16.96
N ASN A 205 5.38 -9.39 -17.94
CA ASN A 205 5.58 -9.71 -19.36
C ASN A 205 6.93 -9.19 -19.89
N GLY A 206 7.81 -8.64 -19.05
CA GLY A 206 9.12 -8.12 -19.46
C GLY A 206 9.06 -6.85 -20.32
N GLY A 207 7.86 -6.40 -20.68
CA GLY A 207 7.61 -5.09 -21.25
C GLY A 207 7.56 -4.08 -20.11
N GLY A 208 8.70 -3.45 -19.82
CA GLY A 208 8.84 -2.43 -18.78
C GLY A 208 7.90 -1.25 -18.99
N ALA A 209 6.64 -1.40 -18.63
CA ALA A 209 5.76 -0.29 -18.38
C ALA A 209 6.39 0.48 -17.21
N PRO A 210 6.76 1.76 -17.39
CA PRO A 210 7.27 2.55 -16.30
C PRO A 210 6.20 2.58 -15.19
N LEU A 211 6.64 2.25 -13.98
CA LEU A 211 5.88 2.41 -12.75
C LEU A 211 5.43 3.86 -12.57
#